data_AF-A0A0C2BEP0-F1
#
_entry.id   AF-A0A0C2BEP0-F1
#
_cell.length_a   1.000
_cell.length_b   1.000
_cell.length_c   1.000
_cell.angle_alpha   90.00
_cell.angle_beta   90.00
_cell.angle_gamma   90.00
#
_symmetry.space_group_name_H-M   'P 1'
#
loop_
_entity.id
_entity.type
_entity.pdbx_description
1 polymer ?
#
loop_
_entity_poly.entity_id
_entity_poly.type
_entity_poly.pdbx_seq_one_letter_code
_entity_poly.pdbx_strand_id
1 'polypeptide(L)'
;MTGRWALAPVDGGGALLAPLGADGRPAGPVLREPDLVAAVRARLPEVDRWVWRATGEVYPRLLAAGVRIERCYDIEVAELLLLGHEGRLGEPRSAAA
;
A
#
# COMPACT_ATOMS: atom_id res chain seq x y z
N MET A 1 8.76 5.91 17.07
CA MET A 1 7.79 6.50 16.13
C MET A 1 7.36 5.41 15.19
N THR A 2 6.07 5.14 15.17
CA THR A 2 5.47 4.03 14.43
C THR A 2 5.40 4.37 12.94
N GLY A 3 6.08 3.59 12.10
CA GLY A 3 6.39 3.93 10.71
C GLY A 3 5.27 3.52 9.75
N ARG A 4 4.80 4.47 8.91
CA ARG A 4 3.96 4.15 7.74
C ARG A 4 4.85 3.83 6.55
N TRP A 5 4.45 2.87 5.74
CA TRP A 5 5.16 2.52 4.52
C TRP A 5 4.23 2.42 3.33
N ALA A 6 4.59 3.09 2.24
CA ALA A 6 3.98 2.90 0.93
C ALA A 6 4.48 1.59 0.31
N LEU A 7 3.59 0.87 -0.36
CA LEU A 7 3.88 -0.35 -1.11
C LEU A 7 3.13 -0.30 -2.44
N ALA A 8 3.87 -0.49 -3.53
CA ALA A 8 3.32 -0.67 -4.86
C ALA A 8 3.93 -1.93 -5.51
N PRO A 9 3.11 -2.92 -5.91
CA PRO A 9 3.61 -4.03 -6.73
C PRO A 9 4.22 -3.52 -8.04
N VAL A 10 5.20 -4.25 -8.55
CA VAL A 10 5.72 -4.05 -9.92
C VAL A 10 5.72 -5.37 -10.68
N ASP A 11 5.79 -5.26 -12.00
CA ASP A 11 5.94 -6.42 -12.88
C ASP A 11 7.15 -7.28 -12.49
N GLY A 12 7.05 -8.59 -12.75
CA GLY A 12 8.07 -9.56 -12.35
C GLY A 12 8.00 -9.96 -10.87
N GLY A 13 6.98 -9.51 -10.13
CA GLY A 13 6.70 -9.96 -8.78
C GLY A 13 7.43 -9.19 -7.67
N GLY A 14 8.15 -8.13 -8.02
CA GLY A 14 8.79 -7.23 -7.06
C GLY A 14 7.84 -6.19 -6.47
N ALA A 15 8.42 -5.19 -5.80
CA ALA A 15 7.70 -4.04 -5.28
C ALA A 15 8.55 -2.77 -5.21
N LEU A 16 7.88 -1.62 -5.21
CA LEU A 16 8.43 -0.35 -4.75
C LEU A 16 7.93 -0.07 -3.33
N LEU A 17 8.83 0.36 -2.45
CA LEU A 17 8.53 0.69 -1.07
C LEU A 17 9.10 2.05 -0.71
N ALA A 18 8.42 2.81 0.15
CA ALA A 18 8.99 4.02 0.73
C ALA A 18 8.45 4.26 2.14
N PRO A 19 9.29 4.66 3.11
CA PRO A 19 8.78 5.14 4.38
C PRO A 19 8.01 6.44 4.17
N LEU A 20 6.93 6.63 4.93
CA LEU A 20 6.08 7.81 4.88
C LEU A 20 6.16 8.58 6.19
N GLY A 21 6.21 9.91 6.07
CA GLY A 21 6.08 10.84 7.17
C GLY A 21 4.66 10.91 7.71
N ALA A 22 4.48 11.67 8.79
CA ALA A 22 3.16 11.84 9.40
C ALA A 22 2.15 12.54 8.46
N ASP A 23 2.66 13.38 7.56
CA ASP A 23 1.94 14.12 6.53
C ASP A 23 1.67 13.28 5.26
N GLY A 24 2.10 12.01 5.22
CA GLY A 24 1.93 11.13 4.08
C GLY A 24 2.94 11.34 2.95
N ARG A 25 3.93 12.24 3.11
CA ARG A 25 5.01 12.41 2.13
C ARG A 25 6.11 11.37 2.33
N PRO A 26 6.89 11.05 1.27
CA PRO A 26 8.07 10.20 1.43
C PRO A 26 9.04 10.76 2.48
N ALA A 27 9.37 9.93 3.46
CA ALA A 27 10.34 10.24 4.52
C ALA A 27 11.73 9.64 4.23
N GLY A 28 11.93 9.10 3.04
CA GLY A 28 13.15 8.43 2.62
C GLY A 28 13.10 8.03 1.15
N PRO A 29 14.16 7.40 0.62
CA PRO A 29 14.22 6.98 -0.77
C PRO A 29 13.19 5.88 -1.07
N VAL A 30 12.78 5.82 -2.34
CA VAL A 30 12.03 4.68 -2.86
C VAL A 30 12.98 3.50 -3.02
N LEU A 31 12.66 2.39 -2.37
CA LEU A 31 13.36 1.13 -2.45
C LEU A 31 12.70 0.25 -3.50
N ARG A 32 13.50 -0.34 -4.38
CA ARG A 32 13.03 -1.35 -5.33
C ARG A 32 13.44 -2.73 -4.84
N GLU A 33 12.45 -3.57 -4.58
CA GLU A 33 12.65 -4.91 -4.05
C GLU A 33 12.28 -5.95 -5.11
N PRO A 34 13.09 -7.01 -5.27
CA PRO A 34 12.86 -8.02 -6.31
C PRO A 34 11.70 -8.96 -5.98
N ASP A 35 11.36 -9.12 -4.71
CA ASP A 35 10.23 -9.94 -4.28
C ASP A 35 9.38 -9.20 -3.25
N LEU A 36 8.11 -9.00 -3.59
CA LEU A 36 7.14 -8.30 -2.75
C LEU A 36 6.96 -8.99 -1.38
N VAL A 37 6.83 -10.32 -1.35
CA VAL A 37 6.49 -11.06 -0.13
C VAL A 37 7.64 -11.00 0.86
N ALA A 38 8.86 -11.24 0.41
CA ALA A 38 10.08 -11.17 1.19
C ALA A 38 10.31 -9.75 1.73
N ALA A 39 10.12 -8.74 0.87
CA ALA A 39 10.26 -7.33 1.26
C ALA A 39 9.30 -6.91 2.36
N VAL A 40 8.04 -7.33 2.27
CA VAL A 40 7.01 -7.07 3.28
C VAL A 40 7.32 -7.85 4.57
N ARG A 41 7.61 -9.15 4.46
CA ARG A 41 7.92 -10.01 5.62
C ARG A 41 9.09 -9.49 6.44
N ALA A 42 10.16 -9.03 5.78
CA ALA A 42 11.35 -8.49 6.44
C ALA A 42 11.05 -7.22 7.26
N ARG A 43 9.98 -6.49 6.91
CA ARG A 43 9.64 -5.19 7.52
C ARG A 43 8.47 -5.25 8.50
N LEU A 44 7.78 -6.38 8.64
CA LEU A 44 6.66 -6.53 9.57
C LEU A 44 6.95 -6.07 11.01
N PRO A 45 8.15 -6.31 11.60
CA PRO A 45 8.44 -5.86 12.97
C PRO A 45 8.52 -4.33 13.13
N GLU A 46 8.72 -3.59 12.03
CA GLU A 46 9.02 -2.15 12.03
C GLU A 46 7.88 -1.30 11.43
N VAL A 47 6.95 -1.94 10.72
CA VAL A 47 5.88 -1.25 9.99
C VAL A 47 4.54 -1.39 10.70
N ASP A 48 4.05 -0.28 11.25
CA ASP A 48 2.77 -0.25 11.96
C ASP A 48 1.55 -0.15 11.05
N ARG A 49 1.76 0.37 9.84
CA ARG A 49 0.70 0.50 8.84
C ARG A 49 1.25 0.58 7.43
N TRP A 50 0.74 -0.31 6.59
CA TRP A 50 0.98 -0.28 5.15
C TRP A 50 0.04 0.69 4.45
N VAL A 51 0.48 1.30 3.37
CA VAL A 51 -0.32 2.14 2.48
C VAL A 51 -0.15 1.59 1.07
N TRP A 52 -1.23 1.18 0.43
CA TRP A 52 -1.19 0.65 -0.93
C TRP A 52 -2.36 1.18 -1.75
N ARG A 53 -2.24 1.06 -3.08
CA ARG A 53 -3.28 1.47 -4.03
C ARG A 53 -4.61 0.77 -3.75
N ALA A 54 -4.60 -0.56 -3.82
CA ALA A 54 -5.77 -1.40 -3.65
C ALA A 54 -5.40 -2.71 -2.96
N THR A 55 -6.20 -3.11 -1.97
CA THR A 55 -5.99 -4.35 -1.19
C THR A 55 -6.06 -5.57 -2.10
N GLY A 56 -6.94 -5.57 -3.10
CA GLY A 56 -7.10 -6.66 -4.05
C GLY A 56 -5.85 -6.96 -4.88
N GLU A 57 -4.99 -5.96 -5.11
CA GLU A 57 -3.73 -6.12 -5.86
C GLU A 57 -2.59 -6.69 -5.00
N VAL A 58 -2.66 -6.49 -3.68
CA VAL A 58 -1.53 -6.77 -2.78
C VAL A 58 -1.80 -7.94 -1.85
N TYR A 59 -2.90 -7.89 -1.10
CA TYR A 59 -3.10 -8.76 0.05
C TYR A 59 -3.33 -10.24 -0.30
N PRO A 60 -4.01 -10.62 -1.41
CA PRO A 60 -4.15 -12.03 -1.77
C PRO A 60 -2.81 -12.76 -1.89
N ARG A 61 -1.79 -12.12 -2.49
CA ARG A 61 -0.45 -12.71 -2.65
C ARG A 61 0.27 -12.85 -1.32
N LEU A 62 0.17 -11.85 -0.44
CA LEU A 62 0.74 -11.92 0.91
C LEU A 62 0.09 -13.03 1.73
N LEU A 63 -1.24 -13.11 1.71
CA LEU A 63 -2.02 -14.09 2.44
C LEU A 63 -1.70 -15.52 1.97
N ALA A 64 -1.62 -15.74 0.66
CA ALA A 64 -1.23 -17.03 0.08
C ALA A 64 0.17 -17.48 0.52
N ALA A 65 1.07 -16.54 0.81
CA ALA A 65 2.40 -16.80 1.35
C ALA A 65 2.47 -16.85 2.88
N GLY A 66 1.32 -16.85 3.58
CA GLY A 66 1.23 -16.87 5.04
C GLY A 66 1.62 -15.55 5.71
N VAL A 67 1.73 -14.46 4.96
CA VAL A 67 2.02 -13.12 5.49
C VAL A 67 0.71 -12.41 5.80
N ARG A 68 0.41 -12.23 7.10
CA ARG A 68 -0.78 -11.49 7.54
C ARG A 68 -0.41 -10.03 7.80
N ILE A 69 -1.28 -9.13 7.34
CA ILE A 69 -1.15 -7.68 7.53
C ILE A 69 -2.24 -7.23 8.50
N GLU A 70 -1.84 -6.64 9.61
CA GLU A 70 -2.79 -6.22 10.65
C GLU A 70 -3.47 -4.88 10.31
N ARG A 71 -2.72 -3.94 9.73
CA ARG A 71 -3.17 -2.58 9.49
C ARG A 71 -2.70 -2.08 8.13
N CYS A 72 -3.64 -1.59 7.33
CA CYS A 72 -3.36 -0.93 6.07
C CYS A 72 -4.25 0.30 5.85
N TYR A 73 -3.83 1.19 4.95
CA TYR A 73 -4.71 2.11 4.24
C TYR A 73 -4.78 1.67 2.78
N ASP A 74 -6.01 1.60 2.29
CA ASP A 74 -6.34 1.33 0.91
C ASP A 74 -6.78 2.64 0.27
N ILE A 75 -6.00 3.12 -0.70
CA ILE A 75 -6.22 4.43 -1.32
C ILE A 75 -7.50 4.42 -2.15
N GLU A 76 -7.77 3.36 -2.92
CA GLU A 76 -8.98 3.26 -3.74
C GLU A 76 -10.25 3.22 -2.87
N VAL A 77 -10.21 2.54 -1.72
CA VAL A 77 -11.34 2.57 -0.77
C VAL A 77 -11.59 3.98 -0.24
N ALA A 78 -10.52 4.70 0.13
CA ALA A 78 -10.66 6.08 0.61
C ALA A 78 -11.24 7.01 -0.48
N GLU A 79 -10.75 6.88 -1.71
CA GLU A 79 -11.23 7.64 -2.86
C GLU A 79 -12.71 7.36 -3.15
N LEU A 80 -13.15 6.09 -3.09
CA LEU A 80 -14.56 5.74 -3.28
C LEU A 80 -15.48 6.38 -2.24
N LEU A 81 -15.04 6.49 -0.99
CA LEU A 81 -15.80 7.16 0.05
C LEU A 81 -15.90 8.66 -0.21
N LEU A 82 -14.81 9.29 -0.68
CA LEU A 82 -14.80 10.71 -1.02
C LEU A 82 -15.67 11.01 -2.25
N LEU A 83 -15.56 10.21 -3.32
CA LEU A 83 -16.44 10.33 -4.49
C LEU A 83 -17.90 10.14 -4.12
N GLY A 84 -18.21 9.16 -3.27
CA GLY A 84 -19.56 8.95 -2.76
C GLY A 84 -20.07 10.15 -1.96
N HIS A 85 -19.23 10.75 -1.12
CA HIS A 85 -19.55 11.96 -0.37
C HIS A 85 -19.83 13.16 -1.29
N GLU A 86 -19.10 13.27 -2.40
CA GLU A 86 -19.29 14.31 -3.41
C GLU A 86 -20.46 14.05 -4.38
N GLY A 87 -21.19 12.94 -4.24
CA GLY A 87 -22.28 12.57 -5.16
C GLY A 87 -21.80 12.02 -6.50
N ARG A 88 -20.52 11.66 -6.60
CA ARG A 88 -19.80 11.21 -7.81
C ARG A 88 -19.50 9.70 -7.78
N LEU A 89 -20.29 8.94 -7.01
CA LEU A 89 -20.11 7.51 -6.89
C LEU A 89 -20.20 6.84 -8.27
N GLY A 90 -19.16 6.07 -8.63
CA GLY A 90 -19.09 5.35 -9.90
C GLY A 90 -18.31 6.06 -11.00
N GLU A 91 -17.84 7.29 -10.77
CA GLU A 91 -16.85 7.93 -11.64
C GLU A 91 -15.50 7.18 -11.65
N PRO A 92 -14.66 7.38 -12.68
CA PRO A 92 -13.29 6.86 -12.70
C PRO A 92 -12.52 7.19 -11.42
N ARG A 93 -11.66 6.26 -11.02
CA ARG A 93 -10.92 6.29 -9.75
C ARG A 93 -9.48 5.85 -9.93
N SER A 94 -8.62 6.35 -9.06
CA SER A 94 -7.18 6.12 -8.88
C SER A 94 -6.31 7.29 -9.35
N ALA A 95 -5.06 7.32 -8.87
CA ALA A 95 -4.09 8.38 -9.13
C ALA A 95 -3.75 8.62 -10.62
N ALA A 96 -4.22 7.76 -11.53
CA ALA A 96 -4.04 7.86 -12.98
C ALA A 96 -5.37 8.02 -13.75
N ALA A 97 -6.51 8.14 -13.04
CA ALA A 97 -7.85 8.22 -13.62
C ALA A 97 -8.29 9.65 -13.93
#